data_AF-A0A7S1A7Q5-F1
#
_entry.id   AF-A0A7S1A7Q5-F1
#
_cell.length_a   1.000
_cell.length_b   1.000
_cell.length_c   1.000
_cell.angle_alpha   90.00
_cell.angle_beta   90.00
_cell.angle_gamma   90.00
#
_symmetry.space_group_name_H-M   'P 1'
#
loop_
_entity.id
_entity.type
_entity.pdbx_description
1 polymer ?
#
loop_
_entity_poly.entity_id
_entity_poly.type
_entity_poly.pdbx_seq_one_letter_code
_entity_poly.pdbx_strand_id
1 'polypeptide(L)'
;RVSILLHSCCRMKLWIWCCGFSGVLLSMVSCAWLVWKIGKPSMRNLLPRQLWHLALADLLWASMKCPTWVNVAFPSDAVDTMTPMFETLVTVGAVTSMWLELHVAAGVTALYWRANGLMHLLSNTVWCGWVIGVGVGVLDFAQNLCERGS
;
A
#
# COMPACT_ATOMS: atom_id res chain seq x y z
N ARG A 1 15.29 11.43 -32.79
CA ARG A 1 14.02 11.83 -32.12
C ARG A 1 13.46 10.73 -31.23
N VAL A 2 13.32 9.49 -31.73
CA VAL A 2 12.83 8.34 -30.94
C VAL A 2 13.69 8.03 -29.69
N SER A 3 15.02 8.10 -29.80
CA SER A 3 15.95 7.88 -28.67
C SER A 3 15.83 8.90 -27.54
N ILE A 4 15.52 10.17 -27.84
CA ILE A 4 15.36 11.24 -26.85
C ILE A 4 14.05 11.04 -26.08
N LEU A 5 12.96 10.65 -26.77
CA LEU A 5 11.67 10.36 -26.14
C LEU A 5 11.76 9.13 -25.21
N LEU A 6 12.48 8.08 -25.63
CA LEU A 6 12.74 6.90 -24.81
C LEU A 6 13.51 7.27 -23.53
N HIS A 7 14.55 8.09 -23.63
CA HIS A 7 15.35 8.47 -22.48
C HIS A 7 14.57 9.35 -21.49
N SER A 8 13.77 10.30 -21.99
CA SER A 8 12.88 11.13 -21.15
C SER A 8 11.78 10.32 -20.48
N CYS A 9 11.18 9.35 -21.19
CA CYS A 9 10.17 8.47 -20.62
C CYS A 9 10.76 7.58 -19.52
N CYS A 10 11.96 7.04 -19.74
CA CYS A 10 12.67 6.23 -18.75
C CYS A 10 13.02 7.02 -17.48
N ARG A 11 13.48 8.27 -17.63
CA ARG A 11 13.75 9.17 -16.49
C ARG A 11 12.47 9.53 -15.74
N MET A 12 11.38 9.86 -16.44
CA MET A 12 10.11 10.22 -15.81
C MET A 12 9.53 9.04 -15.02
N LYS A 13 9.60 7.83 -15.57
CA LYS A 13 9.27 6.60 -14.84
C LYS A 13 10.17 6.50 -13.60
N LEU A 14 11.49 6.49 -13.73
CA LEU A 14 12.40 6.39 -12.59
C LEU A 14 12.11 7.40 -11.46
N TRP A 15 11.80 8.65 -11.81
CA TRP A 15 11.44 9.69 -10.83
C TRP A 15 10.13 9.39 -10.08
N ILE A 16 9.06 9.06 -10.80
CA ILE A 16 7.78 8.67 -10.18
C ILE A 16 7.99 7.48 -9.23
N TRP A 17 8.90 6.57 -9.58
CA TRP A 17 9.19 5.35 -8.81
C TRP A 17 9.97 5.65 -7.53
N CYS A 18 11.02 6.47 -7.61
CA CYS A 18 11.77 6.92 -6.45
C CYS A 18 10.89 7.72 -5.47
N CYS A 19 10.02 8.61 -6.00
CA CYS A 19 9.08 9.37 -5.19
C CYS A 19 8.05 8.47 -4.48
N GLY A 20 7.48 7.48 -5.18
CA GLY A 20 6.55 6.53 -4.57
C GLY A 20 7.18 5.68 -3.47
N PHE A 21 8.37 5.13 -3.71
CA PHE A 21 9.05 4.29 -2.72
C PHE A 21 9.53 5.09 -1.50
N SER A 22 10.10 6.28 -1.71
CA SER A 22 10.49 7.17 -0.61
C SER A 22 9.29 7.62 0.22
N GLY A 23 8.14 7.87 -0.41
CA GLY A 23 6.88 8.16 0.28
C GLY A 23 6.47 7.04 1.24
N VAL A 24 6.55 5.78 0.80
CA VAL A 24 6.19 4.64 1.66
C VAL A 24 7.23 4.37 2.73
N LEU A 25 8.53 4.51 2.44
CA LEU A 25 9.56 4.41 3.48
C LEU A 25 9.36 5.49 4.55
N LEU A 26 9.05 6.72 4.15
CA LEU A 26 8.75 7.81 5.08
C LEU A 26 7.47 7.51 5.87
N SER A 27 6.40 7.03 5.24
CA SER A 27 5.18 6.58 5.92
C SER A 27 5.48 5.51 6.97
N MET A 28 6.23 4.47 6.61
CA MET A 28 6.61 3.39 7.52
C MET A 28 7.45 3.90 8.69
N VAL A 29 8.46 4.75 8.43
CA VAL A 29 9.30 5.35 9.47
C VAL A 29 8.47 6.26 10.37
N SER A 30 7.58 7.09 9.82
CA SER A 30 6.66 7.92 10.58
C SER A 30 5.72 7.10 11.44
N CYS A 31 5.14 6.02 10.91
CA CYS A 31 4.27 5.10 11.64
C CYS A 31 5.03 4.40 12.77
N ALA A 32 6.22 3.86 12.49
CA ALA A 32 7.06 3.18 13.48
C ALA A 32 7.51 4.16 14.58
N TRP A 33 7.92 5.37 14.22
CA TRP A 33 8.28 6.42 15.16
C TRP A 33 7.09 6.84 16.04
N LEU A 34 5.90 6.98 15.45
CA LEU A 34 4.69 7.35 16.18
C LEU A 34 4.26 6.24 17.14
N VAL A 35 4.32 4.97 16.72
CA VAL A 35 4.09 3.80 17.58
C VAL A 35 5.11 3.77 18.72
N TRP A 36 6.40 3.98 18.43
CA TRP A 36 7.45 4.04 19.45
C TRP A 36 7.19 5.16 20.47
N LYS A 37 6.77 6.34 20.00
CA LYS A 37 6.50 7.51 20.85
C LYS A 37 5.24 7.33 21.71
N ILE A 38 4.21 6.66 21.21
CA ILE A 38 2.96 6.36 21.94
C ILE A 38 3.17 5.24 22.97
N GLY A 39 4.21 4.42 22.82
CA GLY A 39 4.52 3.30 23.71
C GLY A 39 3.85 2.00 23.28
N LYS A 40 3.89 0.96 24.14
CA LYS A 40 3.36 -0.38 23.78
C LYS A 40 1.93 -0.26 23.26
N PRO A 41 1.63 -0.78 22.05
CA PRO A 41 0.30 -0.72 21.48
C PRO A 41 -0.66 -1.50 22.39
N SER A 42 -1.47 -0.78 23.16
CA SER A 42 -2.66 -1.36 23.75
C SER A 42 -3.65 -1.59 22.61
N MET A 43 -4.05 -2.83 22.37
CA MET A 43 -5.09 -3.20 21.39
C MET A 43 -6.44 -2.51 21.66
N ARG A 44 -6.59 -1.83 22.80
CA ARG A 44 -7.76 -1.02 23.14
C ARG A 44 -7.77 0.35 22.46
N ASN A 45 -6.61 0.85 22.03
CA ASN A 45 -6.49 2.17 21.42
C ASN A 45 -6.62 2.07 19.89
N LEU A 46 -7.50 2.89 19.32
CA LEU A 46 -7.79 2.91 17.88
C LEU A 46 -6.54 3.22 17.05
N LEU A 47 -5.79 4.25 17.44
CA LEU A 47 -4.69 4.79 16.64
C LEU A 47 -3.52 3.78 16.49
N PRO A 48 -3.00 3.12 17.54
CA PRO A 48 -1.97 2.09 17.37
C PRO A 48 -2.41 0.93 16.47
N ARG A 49 -3.68 0.52 16.54
CA ARG A 49 -4.22 -0.54 15.68
C ARG A 49 -4.27 -0.10 14.21
N GLN A 50 -4.73 1.12 13.93
CA GLN A 50 -4.73 1.67 12.57
C GLN A 50 -3.30 1.76 12.00
N LEU A 51 -2.35 2.27 12.78
CA LEU A 51 -0.95 2.38 12.37
C LEU A 51 -0.29 1.02 12.14
N TRP A 52 -0.65 0.01 12.93
CA TRP A 52 -0.17 -1.35 12.72
C TRP A 52 -0.65 -1.93 11.38
N HIS A 53 -1.94 -1.81 11.08
CA HIS A 53 -2.47 -2.27 9.79
C HIS A 53 -1.88 -1.47 8.62
N LEU A 54 -1.65 -0.16 8.80
CA LEU A 54 -1.05 0.69 7.77
C LEU A 54 0.39 0.25 7.49
N ALA A 55 1.20 0.07 8.53
CA ALA A 55 2.57 -0.43 8.38
C ALA A 55 2.64 -1.82 7.72
N LEU A 56 1.67 -2.69 8.01
CA LEU A 56 1.58 -4.01 7.37
C LEU A 56 1.21 -3.89 5.88
N ALA A 57 0.29 -3.00 5.52
CA ALA A 57 -0.08 -2.76 4.13
C ALA A 57 1.08 -2.16 3.32
N ASP A 58 1.78 -1.18 3.90
CA ASP A 58 2.98 -0.56 3.33
C ASP A 58 4.11 -1.58 3.12
N LEU A 59 4.33 -2.45 4.11
CA LEU A 59 5.31 -3.54 4.01
C LEU A 59 4.94 -4.52 2.89
N LEU A 60 3.66 -4.91 2.80
CA LEU A 60 3.17 -5.79 1.73
C LEU A 60 3.42 -5.15 0.36
N TRP A 61 3.04 -3.89 0.19
CA TRP A 61 3.27 -3.16 -1.06
C TRP A 61 4.75 -3.07 -1.43
N ALA A 62 5.60 -2.64 -0.49
CA ALA A 62 7.03 -2.45 -0.72
C ALA A 62 7.74 -3.79 -1.00
N SER A 63 7.43 -4.84 -0.24
CA SER A 63 8.04 -6.16 -0.42
C SER A 63 7.65 -6.81 -1.74
N MET A 64 6.40 -6.65 -2.19
CA MET A 64 5.93 -7.25 -3.45
C MET A 64 6.33 -6.43 -4.68
N LYS A 65 6.63 -5.14 -4.52
CA LYS A 65 7.28 -4.35 -5.57
C LYS A 65 8.74 -4.73 -5.77
N CYS A 66 9.44 -5.19 -4.73
CA CYS A 66 10.87 -5.51 -4.84
C CYS A 66 11.20 -6.57 -5.92
N PRO A 67 10.52 -7.73 -6.01
CA PRO A 67 10.69 -8.69 -7.10
C PRO A 67 10.49 -8.08 -8.49
N THR A 68 9.48 -7.20 -8.65
CA THR A 68 9.24 -6.53 -9.93
C THR A 68 10.40 -5.62 -10.33
N TRP A 69 11.07 -4.97 -9.36
CA TRP A 69 12.27 -4.17 -9.61
C TRP A 69 13.48 -5.01 -9.97
N VAL A 70 13.69 -6.11 -9.25
CA VAL A 70 14.77 -7.05 -9.53
C VAL A 70 14.61 -7.59 -10.95
N ASN A 71 13.40 -7.91 -11.40
CA ASN A 71 13.16 -8.42 -12.74
C ASN A 71 13.44 -7.39 -13.85
N VAL A 72 13.14 -6.11 -13.62
CA VAL A 72 13.47 -5.04 -14.58
C VAL A 72 15.00 -4.88 -14.72
N ALA A 73 15.75 -5.04 -13.63
CA ALA A 73 17.21 -4.93 -13.64
C ALA A 73 17.90 -6.22 -14.13
N PHE A 74 17.32 -7.38 -13.81
CA PHE A 74 17.83 -8.71 -14.09
C PHE A 74 16.67 -9.61 -14.54
N PRO A 75 16.33 -9.61 -15.84
CA PRO A 75 15.20 -10.36 -16.37
C PRO A 75 15.34 -11.86 -16.08
N SER A 76 14.28 -12.48 -15.57
CA SER A 76 14.23 -13.92 -15.32
C SER A 76 12.84 -14.51 -15.55
N ASP A 77 12.79 -15.65 -16.24
CA ASP A 77 11.54 -16.36 -16.57
C ASP A 77 10.74 -16.77 -15.31
N ALA A 78 11.44 -17.00 -14.19
CA ALA A 78 10.82 -17.35 -12.91
C ALA A 78 10.00 -16.19 -12.32
N VAL A 79 10.46 -14.95 -12.45
CA VAL A 79 9.72 -13.77 -11.95
C VAL A 79 8.59 -13.41 -12.92
N ASP A 80 8.79 -13.58 -14.22
CA ASP A 80 7.73 -13.35 -15.23
C ASP A 80 6.49 -14.23 -14.98
N THR A 81 6.72 -15.48 -14.57
CA THR A 81 5.63 -16.42 -14.24
C THR A 81 4.85 -16.00 -12.99
N MET A 82 5.53 -15.42 -11.99
CA MET A 82 4.90 -14.96 -10.74
C MET A 82 4.44 -13.49 -10.77
N THR A 83 4.75 -12.77 -11.84
CA THR A 83 4.43 -11.34 -11.99
C THR A 83 2.95 -11.02 -11.75
N PRO A 84 1.97 -11.77 -12.28
CA PRO A 84 0.55 -11.49 -12.02
C PRO A 84 0.19 -11.57 -10.54
N MET A 85 0.78 -12.52 -9.81
CA MET A 85 0.55 -12.69 -8.38
C MET A 85 1.18 -11.54 -7.59
N PHE A 86 2.41 -11.13 -7.94
CA PHE A 86 3.05 -9.98 -7.30
C PHE A 86 2.31 -8.68 -7.57
N GLU A 87 1.87 -8.44 -8.82
CA GLU A 87 1.07 -7.27 -9.19
C GLU A 87 -0.24 -7.22 -8.40
N THR A 88 -0.91 -8.36 -8.26
CA THR A 88 -2.12 -8.48 -7.43
C THR A 88 -1.84 -8.09 -5.98
N LEU A 89 -0.80 -8.64 -5.37
CA LEU A 89 -0.46 -8.33 -3.97
C LEU A 89 -0.02 -6.88 -3.78
N VAL A 90 0.63 -6.29 -4.78
CA VAL A 90 0.92 -4.86 -4.84
C VAL A 90 -0.39 -4.06 -4.85
N THR A 91 -1.36 -4.42 -5.69
CA THR A 91 -2.67 -3.76 -5.74
C THR A 91 -3.39 -3.86 -4.39
N VAL A 92 -3.38 -5.04 -3.75
CA VAL A 92 -3.96 -5.24 -2.40
C VAL A 92 -3.29 -4.32 -1.38
N GLY A 93 -1.96 -4.31 -1.34
CA GLY A 93 -1.19 -3.47 -0.40
C GLY A 93 -1.46 -1.98 -0.60
N ALA A 94 -1.43 -1.51 -1.86
CA ALA A 94 -1.67 -0.11 -2.20
C ALA A 94 -3.07 0.38 -1.81
N VAL A 95 -4.10 -0.38 -2.20
CA VAL A 95 -5.51 -0.03 -1.91
C VAL A 95 -5.77 -0.07 -0.41
N THR A 96 -5.27 -1.09 0.28
CA THR A 96 -5.41 -1.21 1.74
C THR A 96 -4.74 -0.05 2.46
N SER A 97 -3.51 0.32 2.05
CA SER A 97 -2.76 1.44 2.63
C SER A 97 -3.53 2.75 2.46
N MET A 98 -3.97 3.08 1.23
CA MET A 98 -4.78 4.27 0.95
C MET A 98 -6.06 4.36 1.80
N TRP A 99 -6.79 3.24 1.95
CA TRP A 99 -7.98 3.20 2.79
C TRP A 99 -7.66 3.41 4.27
N LEU A 100 -6.57 2.85 4.76
CA LEU A 100 -6.14 3.02 6.14
C LEU A 100 -5.65 4.45 6.42
N GLU A 101 -4.98 5.10 5.47
CA GLU A 101 -4.63 6.53 5.57
C GLU A 101 -5.88 7.40 5.70
N LEU A 102 -6.89 7.18 4.84
CA LEU A 102 -8.18 7.88 4.94
C LEU A 102 -8.86 7.61 6.29
N HIS A 103 -8.78 6.38 6.77
CA HIS A 103 -9.37 5.97 8.04
C HIS A 103 -8.64 6.57 9.25
N VAL A 104 -7.31 6.76 9.18
CA VAL A 104 -6.52 7.49 10.17
C VAL A 104 -6.89 8.98 10.13
N ALA A 105 -6.97 9.59 8.95
CA ALA A 105 -7.38 10.98 8.79
C ALA A 105 -8.78 11.23 9.39
N ALA A 106 -9.74 10.35 9.10
CA ALA A 106 -11.07 10.39 9.69
C ALA A 106 -11.04 10.24 11.23
N GLY A 107 -10.17 9.38 11.76
CA GLY A 107 -9.95 9.21 13.19
C GLY A 107 -9.42 10.48 13.87
N VAL A 108 -8.48 11.17 13.23
CA VAL A 108 -7.96 12.46 13.72
C VAL A 108 -9.06 13.53 13.71
N THR A 109 -9.85 13.61 12.64
CA THR A 109 -11.00 14.53 12.58
C THR A 109 -12.05 14.22 13.64
N ALA A 110 -12.38 12.94 13.84
CA ALA A 110 -13.33 12.49 14.86
C ALA A 110 -12.86 12.85 16.28
N LEU A 111 -11.55 12.71 16.54
CA LEU A 111 -10.94 13.10 17.80
C LEU A 111 -11.00 14.62 18.02
N TYR A 112 -10.69 15.41 16.99
CA TYR A 112 -10.77 16.88 17.04
C TYR A 112 -12.19 17.37 17.35
N TRP A 113 -13.21 16.74 16.77
CA TRP A 113 -14.63 17.06 17.01
C TRP A 113 -15.25 16.33 18.22
N ARG A 114 -14.47 15.51 18.93
CA ARG A 114 -14.94 14.69 20.07
C ARG A 114 -16.15 13.81 19.72
N ALA A 115 -16.21 13.32 18.49
CA ALA A 115 -17.32 12.52 17.97
C ALA A 115 -17.18 11.04 18.40
N ASN A 116 -17.58 10.72 19.63
CA ASN A 116 -17.42 9.37 20.21
C ASN A 116 -18.08 8.25 19.38
N GLY A 117 -19.24 8.50 18.78
CA GLY A 117 -19.92 7.53 17.90
C GLY A 117 -19.09 7.20 16.66
N LEU A 118 -18.46 8.20 16.04
CA LEU A 118 -17.59 8.03 14.88
C LEU A 118 -16.31 7.26 15.26
N MET A 119 -15.71 7.55 16.42
CA MET A 119 -14.56 6.79 16.93
C MET A 119 -14.90 5.30 17.13
N HIS A 120 -16.10 4.98 17.62
CA HIS A 120 -16.54 3.60 17.78
C HIS A 120 -16.74 2.90 16.43
N LEU A 121 -17.39 3.58 15.48
CA LEU A 121 -17.55 3.08 14.11
C LEU A 121 -16.19 2.79 13.47
N LEU A 122 -15.27 3.76 13.52
CA LEU A 122 -13.91 3.63 13.00
C LEU A 122 -13.18 2.42 13.63
N SER A 123 -13.30 2.21 14.94
CA SER A 123 -12.70 1.03 15.58
C SER A 123 -13.20 -0.30 15.04
N ASN A 124 -14.47 -0.36 14.64
CA ASN A 124 -15.08 -1.56 14.11
C ASN A 124 -14.81 -1.75 12.61
N THR A 125 -14.46 -0.69 11.87
CA THR A 125 -14.27 -0.72 10.41
C THR A 125 -12.81 -0.75 9.94
N VAL A 126 -11.82 -0.77 10.84
CA VAL A 126 -10.39 -0.81 10.45
C VAL A 126 -10.07 -1.99 9.50
N TRP A 127 -10.69 -3.15 9.71
CA TRP A 127 -10.46 -4.34 8.89
C TRP A 127 -11.09 -4.24 7.49
N CYS A 128 -12.07 -3.35 7.28
CA CYS A 128 -12.73 -3.17 5.99
C CYS A 128 -11.73 -2.74 4.91
N GLY A 129 -10.66 -2.03 5.26
CA GLY A 129 -9.59 -1.67 4.33
C GLY A 129 -8.96 -2.90 3.65
N TRP A 130 -8.76 -3.99 4.41
CA TRP A 130 -8.24 -5.25 3.87
C TRP A 130 -9.24 -5.94 2.95
N VAL A 131 -10.53 -5.94 3.31
CA VAL A 131 -11.58 -6.53 2.47
C VAL A 131 -11.65 -5.83 1.13
N ILE A 132 -11.63 -4.50 1.13
CA ILE A 132 -11.66 -3.70 -0.08
C ILE A 132 -10.38 -3.95 -0.90
N GLY A 133 -9.21 -3.94 -0.26
CA GLY A 133 -7.94 -4.22 -0.93
C GLY A 133 -7.91 -5.59 -1.60
N VAL A 134 -8.30 -6.65 -0.88
CA VAL A 134 -8.38 -8.02 -1.42
C VAL A 134 -9.40 -8.10 -2.54
N GLY A 135 -10.59 -7.51 -2.38
CA GLY A 135 -11.62 -7.49 -3.41
C GLY A 135 -11.14 -6.85 -4.72
N VAL A 136 -10.47 -5.69 -4.62
CA VAL A 136 -9.89 -5.02 -5.79
C VAL A 136 -8.76 -5.85 -6.40
N GLY A 137 -7.87 -6.44 -5.59
CA GLY A 137 -6.81 -7.31 -6.08
C GLY A 137 -7.32 -8.55 -6.81
N VAL A 138 -8.40 -9.18 -6.33
CA VAL A 138 -9.01 -10.33 -7.02
C VAL A 138 -9.59 -9.92 -8.39
N LEU A 139 -10.22 -8.75 -8.48
CA LEU A 139 -10.72 -8.23 -9.74
C LEU A 139 -9.59 -7.92 -10.72
N ASP A 140 -8.53 -7.27 -10.25
CA ASP A 140 -7.31 -6.96 -11.01
C ASP A 140 -6.64 -8.25 -11.53
N PHE A 141 -6.52 -9.27 -10.67
CA PHE A 141 -6.00 -10.58 -11.06
C PHE A 141 -6.84 -11.25 -12.15
N ALA A 142 -8.17 -11.24 -11.99
CA ALA A 142 -9.08 -11.83 -12.96
C ALA A 142 -9.01 -11.11 -14.32
N GLN A 143 -8.87 -9.78 -14.34
CA GLN A 143 -8.67 -9.00 -15.55
C GLN A 143 -7.36 -9.38 -16.26
N ASN A 144 -6.25 -9.43 -15.52
CA ASN A 144 -4.94 -9.81 -16.07
C ASN A 144 -4.94 -11.23 -16.67
N LEU A 145 -5.66 -12.18 -16.07
CA LEU A 145 -5.82 -13.53 -16.62
C LEU A 145 -6.65 -13.53 -17.92
N CYS A 146 -7.72 -12.73 -17.99
CA CYS A 146 -8.54 -12.63 -19.19
C CYS A 146 -7.73 -12.05 -20.36
N GLU A 147 -6.95 -10.99 -20.12
CA GLU A 147 -6.14 -10.34 -21.17
C GLU A 147 -5.00 -11.21 -21.69
N ARG A 148 -4.40 -12.07 -20.83
CA ARG A 148 -3.35 -12.99 -21.27
C ARG A 148 -3.88 -14.23 -22.00
N GLY A 149 -5.17 -14.55 -21.83
CA GLY A 149 -5.83 -15.69 -22.48
C GLY A 149 -6.44 -15.37 -23.84
N SER A 150 -6.60 -14.09 -24.20
CA SER A 150 -7.12 -13.59 -25.48
C SER A 150 -6.02 -13.32 -26.50
#